data_AF-A0A6V7KH26-F1
#
_entry.id   AF-A0A6V7KH26-F1
#
_cell.length_a   1.000
_cell.length_b   1.000
_cell.length_c   1.000
_cell.angle_alpha   90.00
_cell.angle_beta   90.00
_cell.angle_gamma   90.00
#
_symmetry.space_group_name_H-M   'P 1'
#
loop_
_entity.id
_entity.type
_entity.pdbx_description
1 polymer ?
#
loop_
_entity_poly.entity_id
_entity_poly.type
_entity_poly.pdbx_seq_one_letter_code
_entity_poly.pdbx_strand_id
1 'polypeptide(L)'
;YFKRGNYNIIIVDYGSLVREPCLSQMQWGPDFCSRCIAQLMRYLRDHPRGVPVESIHVLGYSVGAHIAGLIANHLPDDKLGRIT
;
A
#
# COMPACT_ATOMS: atom_id res chain seq x y z
N TYR A 1 -16.96 -5.05 -1.01
CA TYR A 1 -16.38 -4.92 -2.36
C TYR A 1 -17.04 -5.85 -3.37
N PHE A 2 -16.95 -7.18 -3.24
CA PHE A 2 -17.47 -8.11 -4.27
C PHE A 2 -18.97 -8.03 -4.59
N LYS A 3 -19.81 -7.59 -3.65
CA LYS A 3 -21.25 -7.32 -3.92
C LYS A 3 -21.50 -6.06 -4.78
N ARG A 4 -20.50 -5.19 -4.93
CA ARG A 4 -20.63 -3.89 -5.63
C ARG A 4 -19.94 -3.87 -7.00
N GLY A 5 -19.17 -4.91 -7.34
CA GLY A 5 -18.47 -5.00 -8.62
C GLY A 5 -17.26 -5.94 -8.56
N ASN A 6 -16.56 -6.00 -9.69
CA ASN A 6 -15.36 -6.81 -9.87
C ASN A 6 -14.13 -6.00 -9.44
N TYR A 7 -13.53 -6.39 -8.32
CA TYR A 7 -12.34 -5.76 -7.77
C TYR A 7 -11.30 -6.81 -7.43
N ASN A 8 -10.03 -6.52 -7.70
CA ASN A 8 -8.93 -7.24 -7.10
C ASN A 8 -8.70 -6.67 -5.69
N ILE A 9 -8.76 -7.53 -4.67
CA ILE A 9 -8.52 -7.14 -3.27
C ILE A 9 -7.23 -7.80 -2.82
N ILE A 10 -6.24 -6.98 -2.48
CA ILE A 10 -4.95 -7.43 -1.94
C ILE A 10 -4.91 -6.99 -0.47
N ILE A 11 -4.77 -7.95 0.43
CA ILE A 11 -4.61 -7.69 1.86
C ILE A 11 -3.12 -7.70 2.16
N VAL A 12 -2.61 -6.59 2.69
CA VAL A 12 -1.22 -6.47 3.13
C VAL A 12 -1.17 -6.77 4.63
N ASP A 13 -0.58 -7.90 5.00
CA ASP A 13 -0.28 -8.22 6.39
C ASP A 13 1.12 -7.71 6.74
N TYR A 14 1.17 -6.71 7.62
CA TYR A 14 2.39 -6.09 8.11
C TYR A 14 2.57 -6.28 9.62
N GLY A 15 1.80 -7.18 10.26
CA GLY A 15 1.73 -7.29 11.72
C GLY A 15 3.06 -7.60 12.42
N SER A 16 4.01 -8.23 11.73
CA SER A 16 5.36 -8.49 12.26
C SER A 16 6.26 -7.23 12.33
N LEU A 17 5.94 -6.20 11.54
CA LEU A 17 6.69 -4.96 11.41
C LEU A 17 6.12 -3.82 12.25
N VAL A 18 4.89 -3.97 12.75
CA VAL A 18 4.18 -2.98 13.56
C VAL A 18 3.60 -3.61 14.83
N ARG A 19 4.36 -4.50 15.48
CA ARG A 19 3.82 -5.25 16.61
C ARG A 19 3.64 -4.34 17.82
N GLU A 20 2.41 -4.20 18.31
CA GLU A 20 2.15 -3.49 19.56
C GLU A 20 2.60 -4.34 20.77
N PRO A 21 3.18 -3.75 21.83
CA PRO A 21 3.41 -2.31 22.08
C PRO A 21 4.80 -1.79 21.63
N CYS A 22 5.47 -2.42 20.66
CA CYS A 22 6.85 -2.09 20.27
C CYS A 22 6.94 -0.77 19.48
N LEU A 23 6.87 0.36 20.19
CA LEU A 23 6.94 1.71 19.59
C LEU A 23 8.20 1.97 18.76
N SER A 24 9.33 1.34 19.09
CA SER A 24 10.57 1.50 18.33
C SER A 24 10.45 0.99 16.89
N GLN A 25 9.60 -0.01 16.64
CA GLN A 25 9.34 -0.51 15.28
C GLN A 25 8.54 0.50 14.45
N MET A 26 7.73 1.36 15.09
CA MET A 26 6.97 2.40 14.38
C MET A 26 7.85 3.45 13.71
N GLN A 27 9.12 3.58 14.12
CA GLN A 27 10.04 4.56 13.53
C GLN A 27 10.45 4.21 12.11
N TRP A 28 10.47 2.93 11.75
CA TRP A 28 10.98 2.46 10.45
C TRP A 28 10.04 1.49 9.74
N GLY A 29 9.24 0.72 10.49
CA GLY A 29 8.33 -0.30 9.97
C GLY A 29 7.35 0.25 8.94
N PRO A 30 6.65 1.38 9.21
CA PRO A 30 5.73 1.97 8.25
C PRO A 30 6.39 2.36 6.92
N ASP A 31 7.57 2.98 6.95
CA ASP A 31 8.29 3.34 5.72
C ASP A 31 8.76 2.09 4.96
N PHE A 32 9.28 1.09 5.67
CA PHE A 32 9.67 -0.19 5.06
C PHE A 32 8.47 -0.88 4.38
N CYS A 33 7.32 -0.95 5.06
CA CYS A 33 6.09 -1.49 4.47
C CYS A 33 5.69 -0.74 3.20
N SER A 34 5.78 0.59 3.23
CA SER A 34 5.41 1.46 2.13
C SER A 34 6.28 1.21 0.89
N ARG A 35 7.59 0.99 1.07
CA ARG A 35 8.50 0.60 0.00
C ARG A 35 8.11 -0.74 -0.62
N CYS A 36 7.80 -1.74 0.19
CA CYS A 36 7.36 -3.06 -0.30
C CYS A 36 6.04 -2.98 -1.08
N ILE A 37 5.08 -2.19 -0.61
CA ILE A 37 3.80 -2.01 -1.32
C ILE A 37 4.02 -1.24 -2.63
N ALA A 38 4.88 -0.22 -2.64
CA ALA A 38 5.24 0.48 -3.87
C ALA A 38 5.91 -0.45 -4.90
N GLN A 39 6.77 -1.38 -4.45
CA GLN A 39 7.34 -2.41 -5.33
C GLN A 39 6.26 -3.29 -5.96
N LEU A 40 5.25 -3.72 -5.17
CA LEU A 40 4.11 -4.47 -5.70
C LEU A 40 3.30 -3.64 -6.71
N MET A 41 3.07 -2.36 -6.46
CA MET A 41 2.35 -1.48 -7.39
C MET A 41 3.10 -1.30 -8.71
N ARG A 42 4.42 -1.13 -8.68
CA ARG A 42 5.25 -1.09 -9.89
C ARG A 42 5.18 -2.42 -10.64
N TYR A 43 5.26 -3.54 -9.94
CA TYR A 43 5.08 -4.85 -10.56
C TYR A 43 3.73 -4.97 -11.25
N LEU A 44 2.64 -4.55 -10.60
CA LEU A 44 1.30 -4.56 -11.18
C LEU A 44 1.18 -3.59 -12.36
N ARG A 45 1.84 -2.43 -12.33
CA ARG A 45 1.88 -1.47 -13.45
C ARG A 45 2.59 -2.05 -14.66
N ASP A 46 3.74 -2.68 -14.44
CA ASP A 46 4.63 -3.15 -15.50
C ASP A 46 4.22 -4.53 -16.07
N HIS A 47 3.34 -5.25 -15.37
CA HIS A 47 2.88 -6.58 -15.80
C HIS A 47 1.98 -6.48 -17.06
N PRO A 48 2.09 -7.38 -18.06
CA PRO A 48 1.30 -7.32 -19.30
C PRO A 48 -0.23 -7.38 -19.11
N ARG A 49 -0.67 -7.99 -18.01
CA ARG A 49 -2.08 -8.04 -17.56
C ARG A 49 -2.32 -7.19 -16.31
N GLY A 50 -1.48 -6.18 -16.16
CA GLY A 50 -1.38 -5.29 -15.03
C GLY A 50 -2.48 -4.24 -14.99
N VAL A 51 -2.33 -3.31 -14.04
CA VAL A 51 -3.20 -2.14 -13.91
C VAL A 51 -2.37 -0.89 -13.66
N PRO A 52 -2.75 0.27 -14.22
CA PRO A 52 -2.06 1.53 -13.94
C PRO A 52 -2.20 1.90 -12.47
N VAL A 53 -1.19 2.58 -11.90
CA VAL A 53 -1.16 2.97 -10.49
C VAL A 53 -2.34 3.89 -10.13
N GLU A 54 -2.80 4.72 -11.08
CA GLU A 54 -3.95 5.61 -10.90
C GLU A 54 -5.28 4.85 -10.70
N SER A 55 -5.34 3.56 -11.03
CA SER A 55 -6.52 2.72 -10.80
C SER A 55 -6.52 2.03 -9.44
N ILE A 56 -5.43 2.16 -8.67
CA ILE A 56 -5.28 1.50 -7.38
C ILE A 56 -5.86 2.39 -6.27
N HIS A 57 -6.69 1.79 -5.42
CA HIS A 57 -7.20 2.40 -4.20
C HIS A 57 -6.56 1.72 -2.98
N VAL A 58 -5.84 2.50 -2.17
CA VAL A 58 -5.26 2.04 -0.91
C VAL A 58 -6.21 2.36 0.24
N LEU A 59 -6.51 1.36 1.07
CA LEU A 59 -7.24 1.52 2.33
C LEU A 59 -6.30 1.26 3.50
N GLY A 60 -6.15 2.24 4.39
CA GLY A 60 -5.30 2.16 5.57
C GLY A 60 -6.08 2.49 6.84
N TYR A 61 -5.92 1.66 7.87
CA TYR A 61 -6.47 1.94 9.20
C TYR A 61 -5.34 2.10 10.22
N SER A 62 -5.44 3.09 11.11
CA SER A 62 -4.42 3.39 12.13
C SER A 62 -3.03 3.58 11.49
N VAL A 63 -2.02 2.82 11.88
CA VAL A 63 -0.67 2.82 11.27
C VAL A 63 -0.74 2.57 9.76
N GLY A 64 -1.71 1.77 9.30
CA GLY A 64 -1.95 1.53 7.88
C GLY A 64 -2.28 2.80 7.07
N ALA A 65 -2.90 3.82 7.68
CA ALA A 65 -3.17 5.09 7.00
C ALA A 65 -1.87 5.87 6.73
N HIS A 66 -0.93 5.83 7.68
CA HIS A 66 0.40 6.40 7.49
C HIS A 66 1.19 5.66 6.41
N ILE A 67 1.16 4.31 6.44
CA ILE A 67 1.74 3.48 5.38
C ILE A 67 1.15 3.88 4.03
N ALA A 68 -0.17 4.02 3.93
CA ALA A 68 -0.84 4.40 2.69
C ALA A 68 -0.35 5.74 2.12
N GLY A 69 -0.17 6.75 2.98
CA GLY A 69 0.39 8.04 2.57
C GLY A 69 1.86 7.94 2.13
N LEU A 70 2.66 7.17 2.85
CA LEU A 70 4.09 7.01 2.57
C LEU A 70 4.38 6.27 1.25
N ILE A 71 3.47 5.41 0.77
CA ILE A 71 3.61 4.72 -0.53
C ILE A 71 3.86 5.73 -1.67
N ALA A 72 3.18 6.89 -1.64
CA ALA A 72 3.31 7.91 -2.69
C ALA A 72 4.75 8.43 -2.83
N ASN A 73 5.50 8.52 -1.73
CA ASN A 73 6.90 8.96 -1.76
C ASN A 73 7.81 7.98 -2.51
N HIS A 74 7.37 6.73 -2.66
CA HIS A 74 8.08 5.67 -3.35
C HIS A 74 7.54 5.46 -4.78
N LEU A 75 6.70 6.36 -5.30
CA LEU A 75 6.16 6.31 -6.66
C LEU A 75 6.32 7.68 -7.34
N PRO A 76 7.56 8.17 -7.58
CA PRO A 76 7.79 9.54 -8.03
C PRO A 76 7.22 9.84 -9.43
N ASP A 77 7.10 8.82 -10.27
CA ASP A 77 6.62 8.93 -11.66
C ASP A 77 5.15 8.52 -11.83
N ASP A 78 4.50 8.06 -10.75
CA ASP A 78 3.13 7.57 -10.78
C ASP A 78 2.25 8.33 -9.77
N LYS A 79 0.95 8.36 -10.02
CA LYS A 79 0.00 8.96 -9.07
C LYS A 79 -0.95 7.91 -8.52
N LEU A 80 -0.99 7.74 -7.19
CA LEU A 80 -1.99 6.90 -6.55
C LEU A 80 -3.40 7.42 -6.85
N GLY A 81 -4.29 6.53 -7.27
CA GLY A 81 -5.67 6.85 -7.61
C GLY A 81 -6.46 7.40 -6.42
N ARG A 82 -6.41 6.68 -5.30
CA ARG A 82 -7.08 7.08 -4.06
C ARG A 82 -6.40 6.49 -2.83
N ILE A 83 -6.44 7.23 -1.73
CA ILE A 83 -6.11 6.77 -0.36
C ILE A 83 -7.35 6.98 0.51
N THR A 84 -7.69 6.02 1.37
CA THR A 84 -8.74 6.14 2.39
C THR A 84 -8.28 5.57 3.71
#